data_AF-A0A662UY83-F1
#
_entry.id   AF-A0A662UY83-F1
#
_cell.length_a   1.000
_cell.length_b   1.000
_cell.length_c   1.000
_cell.angle_alpha   90.00
_cell.angle_beta   90.00
_cell.angle_gamma   90.00
#
_symmetry.space_group_name_H-M   'P 1'
#
loop_
_entity.id
_entity.type
_entity.pdbx_description
1 polymer ?
#
loop_
_entity_poly.entity_id
_entity_poly.type
_entity_poly.pdbx_seq_one_letter_code
_entity_poly.pdbx_strand_id
1 'polypeptide(L)'
;MSLFEAKIIFIRGLNDIDVILEDILKQAIKIIRNHYGIHVDYEVLFSPDKESTLVINGHVIKVKKIPSIKELVDLIIMLSKPMNGDLEYMSMISSRMRVSEYV
;
A
#
# COMPACT_ATOMS: atom_id res chain seq x y z
N MET A 1 5.40 12.11 -12.39
CA MET A 1 5.81 10.71 -12.28
C MET A 1 5.73 10.33 -10.81
N SER A 2 5.16 9.17 -10.46
CA SER A 2 5.12 8.70 -9.07
C SER A 2 6.48 8.10 -8.69
N LEU A 3 6.96 8.38 -7.48
CA LEU A 3 8.22 7.85 -6.96
C LEU A 3 8.03 6.49 -6.27
N PHE A 4 6.80 6.14 -5.89
CA PHE A 4 6.48 4.95 -5.10
C PHE A 4 5.29 4.21 -5.70
N GLU A 5 5.33 2.89 -5.66
CA GLU A 5 4.25 2.00 -6.06
C GLU A 5 3.75 1.10 -4.91
N ALA A 6 2.46 0.84 -4.94
CA ALA A 6 1.81 -0.18 -4.13
C ALA A 6 0.93 -1.05 -5.03
N LYS A 7 1.27 -2.34 -5.12
CA LYS A 7 0.39 -3.35 -5.67
C LYS A 7 -0.49 -3.91 -4.56
N ILE A 8 -1.79 -3.75 -4.70
CA ILE A 8 -2.79 -4.14 -3.71
C ILE A 8 -3.73 -5.16 -4.35
N ILE A 9 -3.85 -6.33 -3.74
CA ILE A 9 -4.83 -7.35 -4.11
C ILE A 9 -5.75 -7.53 -2.90
N PHE A 10 -7.03 -7.26 -3.08
CA PHE A 10 -8.05 -7.56 -2.08
C PHE A 10 -8.72 -8.89 -2.43
N ILE A 11 -8.45 -9.92 -1.64
CA ILE A 11 -9.13 -11.21 -1.72
C ILE A 11 -10.39 -11.10 -0.87
N ARG A 12 -11.50 -10.98 -1.57
CA ARG A 12 -12.83 -10.71 -1.04
C ARG A 12 -13.59 -12.02 -0.77
N GLY A 13 -14.17 -12.15 0.42
CA GLY A 13 -15.15 -13.18 0.75
C GLY A 13 -16.56 -12.87 0.22
N LEU A 14 -17.56 -13.60 0.71
CA LEU A 14 -18.98 -13.43 0.34
C LEU A 14 -19.81 -12.64 1.38
N ASN A 15 -19.18 -11.99 2.36
CA ASN A 15 -19.91 -11.37 3.46
C ASN A 15 -20.15 -9.87 3.21
N ASP A 16 -21.23 -9.30 3.77
CA ASP A 16 -21.55 -7.86 3.64
C ASP A 16 -20.42 -6.96 4.18
N ILE A 17 -19.69 -7.45 5.19
CA ILE A 17 -18.51 -6.80 5.74
C ILE A 17 -17.44 -6.56 4.67
N ASP A 18 -17.30 -7.48 3.72
CA ASP A 18 -16.33 -7.39 2.63
C ASP A 18 -16.67 -6.27 1.63
N VAL A 19 -17.96 -6.00 1.41
CA VAL A 19 -18.42 -4.90 0.57
C VAL A 19 -18.00 -3.57 1.18
N ILE A 20 -18.23 -3.42 2.49
CA ILE A 20 -17.86 -2.21 3.25
C ILE A 20 -16.33 -2.03 3.23
N LEU A 21 -15.59 -3.12 3.44
CA LEU A 21 -14.14 -3.09 3.41
C LEU A 21 -13.58 -2.67 2.05
N GLU A 22 -14.17 -3.15 0.95
CA GLU A 22 -13.79 -2.75 -0.41
C GLU A 22 -13.98 -1.24 -0.63
N ASP A 23 -15.07 -0.67 -0.11
CA ASP A 23 -15.34 0.77 -0.24
C ASP A 23 -14.33 1.60 0.55
N ILE A 24 -14.07 1.25 1.81
CA ILE A 24 -13.06 1.90 2.65
C ILE A 24 -11.68 1.82 1.98
N LEU A 25 -11.34 0.68 1.39
CA LEU A 25 -10.08 0.49 0.68
C LEU A 25 -9.98 1.39 -0.56
N LYS A 26 -11.04 1.51 -1.36
CA LYS A 26 -11.09 2.45 -2.50
C LYS A 26 -10.91 3.90 -2.05
N GLN A 27 -11.51 4.29 -0.92
CA GLN A 27 -11.32 5.62 -0.34
C GLN A 27 -9.86 5.85 0.08
N ALA A 28 -9.24 4.88 0.76
CA ALA A 28 -7.84 4.94 1.13
C ALA A 28 -6.92 5.07 -0.09
N ILE A 29 -7.15 4.26 -1.14
CA ILE A 29 -6.39 4.31 -2.40
C ILE A 29 -6.51 5.68 -3.07
N LYS A 30 -7.71 6.28 -3.08
CA LYS A 30 -7.91 7.63 -3.61
C LYS A 30 -7.10 8.68 -2.85
N ILE A 31 -7.06 8.59 -1.51
CA ILE A 31 -6.25 9.47 -0.67
C ILE A 31 -4.77 9.31 -1.01
N ILE A 32 -4.30 8.08 -1.11
CA ILE A 32 -2.90 7.74 -1.39
C ILE A 32 -2.44 8.28 -2.75
N ARG A 33 -3.24 8.06 -3.80
CA ARG A 33 -2.94 8.56 -5.15
C ARG A 33 -2.90 10.09 -5.18
N ASN A 34 -3.87 10.75 -4.55
CA ASN A 34 -4.03 12.20 -4.67
C ASN A 34 -3.11 13.01 -3.75
N HIS A 35 -2.87 12.54 -2.52
CA HIS A 35 -2.15 13.31 -1.50
C HIS A 35 -0.68 12.89 -1.37
N TYR A 36 -0.38 11.61 -1.58
CA TYR A 36 0.98 11.07 -1.43
C TYR A 36 1.65 10.81 -2.78
N GLY A 37 0.91 10.94 -3.88
CA GLY A 37 1.44 10.75 -5.23
C GLY A 37 1.97 9.35 -5.48
N ILE A 38 1.51 8.34 -4.72
CA ILE A 38 1.89 6.93 -4.86
C ILE A 38 1.06 6.29 -5.99
N HIS A 39 1.71 5.61 -6.91
CA HIS A 39 1.05 4.80 -7.92
C HIS A 39 0.48 3.54 -7.27
N VAL A 40 -0.80 3.29 -7.43
CA VAL A 40 -1.44 2.11 -6.84
C VAL A 40 -1.99 1.25 -7.95
N ASP A 41 -1.51 0.00 -8.05
CA ASP A 41 -2.15 -1.05 -8.82
C ASP A 41 -3.11 -1.79 -7.89
N TYR A 42 -4.40 -1.87 -8.24
CA TYR A 42 -5.44 -2.40 -7.35
C TYR A 42 -6.30 -3.42 -8.08
N GLU A 43 -6.36 -4.62 -7.50
CA GLU A 43 -7.12 -5.76 -8.01
C GLU A 43 -8.01 -6.36 -6.91
N VAL A 44 -9.18 -6.88 -7.30
CA VAL A 44 -10.09 -7.61 -6.41
C VAL A 44 -10.22 -9.04 -6.93
N LEU A 45 -9.93 -10.00 -6.07
CA LEU A 45 -10.13 -11.43 -6.34
C LEU A 45 -11.25 -11.96 -5.46
N PHE A 46 -12.12 -12.79 -6.01
CA PHE A 46 -13.21 -13.41 -5.26
C PHE A 46 -12.81 -14.79 -4.77
N SER A 47 -13.02 -15.05 -3.49
CA SER A 47 -12.77 -16.36 -2.89
C SER A 47 -13.81 -16.65 -1.80
N PRO A 48 -14.85 -17.44 -2.11
CA PRO A 48 -15.99 -17.63 -1.19
C PRO A 48 -15.61 -18.31 0.13
N ASP A 49 -14.57 -19.16 0.12
CA ASP A 49 -14.15 -19.95 1.28
C ASP A 49 -13.01 -19.31 2.09
N LYS A 50 -12.57 -18.10 1.74
CA LYS A 50 -11.43 -17.44 2.40
C LYS A 50 -11.84 -16.24 3.23
N GLU A 51 -11.16 -16.08 4.36
CA GLU A 51 -11.20 -14.85 5.14
C GLU A 51 -10.76 -13.66 4.27
N SER A 52 -11.37 -12.50 4.51
CA SER A 52 -11.01 -11.22 3.91
C SER A 52 -9.51 -10.97 4.05
N THR A 53 -8.81 -10.93 2.93
CA THR A 53 -7.34 -10.85 2.93
C THR A 53 -6.88 -9.72 2.03
N LEU A 54 -6.00 -8.88 2.56
CA LEU A 54 -5.36 -7.81 1.81
C LEU A 54 -3.92 -8.21 1.54
N VAL A 55 -3.48 -8.13 0.28
CA VAL A 55 -2.08 -8.36 -0.10
C VAL A 55 -1.51 -7.06 -0.62
N ILE A 56 -0.50 -6.50 0.05
CA ILE A 56 0.16 -5.26 -0.36
C ILE A 56 1.62 -5.56 -0.67
N ASN A 57 2.05 -5.39 -1.92
CA ASN A 57 3.42 -5.65 -2.38
C ASN A 57 3.99 -7.02 -1.95
N GLY A 58 3.10 -8.03 -1.86
CA GLY A 58 3.40 -9.40 -1.42
C GLY A 58 3.18 -9.68 0.08
N HIS A 59 2.93 -8.65 0.90
CA HIS A 59 2.61 -8.81 2.32
C HIS A 59 1.15 -9.19 2.50
N VAL A 60 0.91 -10.36 3.08
CA VAL A 60 -0.43 -10.90 3.32
C VAL A 60 -0.94 -10.44 4.69
N ILE A 61 -2.08 -9.76 4.70
CA ILE A 61 -2.74 -9.20 5.88
C ILE A 61 -4.14 -9.78 5.98
N LYS A 62 -4.40 -10.56 7.03
CA LYS A 62 -5.73 -11.07 7.32
C LYS A 62 -6.56 -9.99 8.02
N VAL A 63 -7.69 -9.63 7.43
CA VAL A 63 -8.55 -8.57 7.95
C VAL A 63 -9.54 -9.16 8.95
N LYS A 64 -9.20 -9.10 10.24
CA LYS A 64 -10.05 -9.62 11.34
C LYS A 64 -11.11 -8.63 11.81
N LYS A 65 -10.86 -7.33 11.63
CA LYS A 65 -11.74 -6.22 11.97
C LYS A 65 -11.70 -5.22 10.82
N ILE A 66 -12.78 -4.48 10.60
CA ILE A 66 -12.81 -3.40 9.62
C ILE A 66 -11.81 -2.32 10.08
N PRO A 67 -10.72 -2.07 9.34
CA PRO A 67 -9.78 -1.01 9.67
C PRO A 67 -10.39 0.35 9.29
N SER A 68 -9.99 1.38 10.01
CA SER A 68 -10.29 2.75 9.62
C SER A 68 -9.55 3.13 8.33
N ILE A 69 -10.06 4.13 7.61
CA ILE A 69 -9.40 4.67 6.40
C ILE A 69 -7.96 5.09 6.71
N LYS A 70 -7.73 5.77 7.85
CA LYS A 70 -6.39 6.21 8.26
C LYS A 70 -5.43 5.03 8.46
N GLU A 71 -5.87 3.98 9.15
CA GLU A 71 -5.03 2.78 9.34
C GLU A 71 -4.65 2.14 8.00
N LEU A 72 -5.58 2.06 7.04
CA LEU A 72 -5.29 1.55 5.70
C LEU A 72 -4.32 2.44 4.93
N VAL A 73 -4.47 3.76 5.01
CA VAL A 73 -3.56 4.72 4.38
C VAL A 73 -2.14 4.55 4.93
N ASP A 74 -2.00 4.56 6.26
CA ASP A 74 -0.70 4.40 6.92
C ASP A 74 -0.05 3.06 6.54
N LEU A 75 -0.84 1.97 6.49
CA LEU A 75 -0.37 0.64 6.13
C LEU A 75 0.12 0.54 4.68
N ILE A 76 -0.64 1.09 3.73
CA ILE A 76 -0.26 1.06 2.32
C ILE A 76 0.99 1.91 2.07
N ILE A 77 1.10 3.08 2.70
CA ILE A 77 2.31 3.91 2.60
C ILE A 77 3.53 3.14 3.12
N MET A 78 3.41 2.54 4.31
CA MET A 78 4.50 1.78 4.94
C MET A 78 4.98 0.60 4.09
N LEU A 79 4.06 -0.04 3.36
CA LEU A 79 4.37 -1.21 2.52
C LEU A 79 4.60 -0.86 1.04
N SER A 80 4.49 0.42 0.68
CA SER A 80 4.82 0.91 -0.66
C SER A 80 6.33 0.78 -0.92
N LYS A 81 6.69 0.61 -2.19
CA LYS A 81 8.07 0.42 -2.63
C LYS A 81 8.41 1.50 -3.65
N PRO A 82 9.67 1.95 -3.76
CA PRO A 82 10.05 2.86 -4.83
C PRO A 82 9.79 2.20 -6.20
N MET A 83 9.21 2.94 -7.14
CA MET A 83 9.08 2.47 -8.52
C MET A 83 10.48 2.32 -9.11
N ASN A 84 10.81 1.16 -9.66
CA ASN A 84 12.16 0.88 -10.16
C ASN A 84 12.65 1.97 -11.14
N GLY A 85 13.49 2.84 -10.59
CA GLY A 85 14.27 3.88 -11.25
C GLY A 85 15.35 4.49 -10.34
N ASP A 86 15.60 3.92 -9.14
CA ASP A 86 16.24 4.64 -8.05
C ASP A 86 17.27 3.83 -7.25
N LEU A 87 17.97 2.91 -7.92
CA LEU A 87 19.33 2.58 -7.45
C LEU A 87 20.19 3.85 -7.41
N GLU A 88 19.96 4.81 -8.31
CA GLU A 88 20.63 6.12 -8.32
C GLU A 88 20.14 7.09 -7.23
N TYR A 89 18.84 7.14 -6.90
CA TYR A 89 18.34 7.98 -5.80
C TYR A 89 18.70 7.42 -4.42
N MET A 90 18.64 6.10 -4.23
CA MET A 90 19.18 5.46 -3.00
C MET A 90 20.68 5.69 -2.88
N SER A 91 21.43 5.67 -4.00
CA SER A 91 22.85 6.03 -4.02
C SER A 91 23.08 7.53 -3.74
N MET A 92 22.24 8.44 -4.25
CA MET A 92 22.30 9.88 -3.96
C MET A 92 22.01 10.20 -2.49
N ILE A 93 21.04 9.52 -1.87
CA ILE A 93 20.73 9.69 -0.45
C ILE A 93 21.87 9.11 0.41
N SER A 94 22.41 7.95 0.04
CA SER A 94 23.59 7.35 0.69
C SER A 94 24.82 8.25 0.65
N SER A 95 25.10 8.89 -0.49
CA SER A 95 26.22 9.85 -0.64
C SER A 95 26.03 11.12 0.17
N ARG A 96 24.79 11.58 0.40
CA ARG A 96 24.50 12.75 1.24
C ARG A 96 24.61 12.46 2.74
N MET A 97 24.37 11.22 3.18
CA MET A 97 24.54 10.83 4.59
C MET A 97 26.01 10.70 5.02
N ARG A 98 26.95 10.46 4.09
CA ARG A 98 28.39 10.37 4.40
C ARG A 98 29.09 11.72 4.64
N VAL A 99 28.38 12.84 4.58
CA VAL A 99 28.97 14.18 4.79
C VAL A 99 28.68 14.72 6.21
N SER A 100 28.01 13.94 7.07
CA SER A 100 27.77 14.30 8.48
C SER A 100 28.58 13.47 9.47
N GLU A 101 29.77 13.05 9.09
CA GLU A 101 30.87 12.77 10.02
C GLU A 101 31.98 13.75 9.63
N TYR A 102 32.57 14.44 10.60
CA TYR A 102 33.45 15.63 10.50
C TYR A 102 32.73 16.98 10.41
N VAL A 103 32.24 17.49 11.55
CA VAL A 103 33.01 18.38 12.46
C VAL A 103 32.57 18.13 13.89
#